data_AF-L8IV34-F1
#
_entry.id   AF-L8IV34-F1
#
_cell.length_a   1.000
_cell.length_b   1.000
_cell.length_c   1.000
_cell.angle_alpha   90.00
_cell.angle_beta   90.00
_cell.angle_gamma   90.00
#
_symmetry.space_group_name_H-M   'P 1'
#
loop_
_entity.id
_entity.type
_entity.pdbx_description
1 polymer ?
#
loop_
_entity_poly.entity_id
_entity_poly.type
_entity_poly.pdbx_seq_one_letter_code
_entity_poly.pdbx_strand_id
1 'polypeptide(L)'
;ARSPCGQPLLLLGLWAVLAPVQCSPGHPSWRYSSSEVVTPRKELHRDKSVQVLGWLCYSLRVAEQRHVIHMWHKKLFSPGHLPLMTQDDQGALQIDYPIGPSDCYYLGYLEEIPLSMVTLDTCYGGLEGIMNLDDLTYEIKTLMCSERLEHIVYQIVADASGTGPAFRPDHKEDRQSLPPEVDVSVAPRVISRMLATYPSVMSALDQFSNSMYCVYNNVTMCIKFLLQISNMVDSFYKGLVLNFWLIAVLIYDVQDPTRMNDYNVPYGPYARYRAATFLPYGDPSTSFIFNRDGPNLTQFESELYVLC
;
A
#
# COMPACT_ATOMS: atom_id res chain seq x y z
N ALA A 1 12.08 -59.95 -5.24
CA ALA A 1 12.57 -58.65 -5.72
C ALA A 1 11.36 -57.76 -5.99
N ARG A 2 11.17 -56.70 -5.18
CA ARG A 2 10.05 -55.76 -5.29
C ARG A 2 10.43 -54.64 -6.26
N SER A 3 9.67 -54.48 -7.32
CA SER A 3 9.65 -53.30 -8.19
C SER A 3 8.71 -52.24 -7.60
N PRO A 4 9.10 -50.96 -7.50
CA PRO A 4 8.24 -49.93 -6.93
C PRO A 4 7.24 -49.42 -7.98
N CYS A 5 5.96 -49.60 -7.67
CA CYS A 5 4.85 -48.90 -8.28
C CYS A 5 4.71 -47.56 -7.54
N GLY A 6 4.99 -46.44 -8.22
CA GLY A 6 4.98 -45.13 -7.57
C GLY A 6 5.28 -43.99 -8.53
N GLN A 7 4.49 -43.85 -9.59
CA GLN A 7 4.68 -42.77 -10.56
C GLN A 7 3.43 -42.14 -11.22
N PRO A 8 2.18 -42.34 -10.75
CA PRO A 8 1.07 -41.49 -11.24
C PRO A 8 0.66 -40.35 -10.27
N LEU A 9 1.05 -40.41 -8.98
CA LEU A 9 0.59 -39.42 -7.97
C LEU A 9 1.30 -38.06 -8.04
N LEU A 10 2.51 -38.00 -8.62
CA LEU A 10 3.30 -36.76 -8.72
C LEU A 10 2.79 -35.81 -9.81
N LEU A 11 2.06 -36.33 -10.80
CA LEU A 11 1.49 -35.50 -11.88
C LEU A 11 0.19 -34.80 -11.46
N LEU A 12 -0.65 -35.44 -10.63
CA LEU A 12 -1.92 -34.83 -10.16
C LEU A 12 -1.69 -33.62 -9.24
N GLY A 13 -0.64 -33.64 -8.42
CA GLY A 13 -0.27 -32.52 -7.55
C GLY A 13 0.22 -31.28 -8.31
N LEU A 14 0.78 -31.47 -9.52
CA LEU A 14 1.26 -30.36 -10.35
C LEU A 14 0.11 -29.59 -11.03
N TRP A 15 -1.01 -30.26 -11.30
CA TRP A 15 -2.19 -29.64 -11.94
C TRP A 15 -3.03 -28.81 -10.97
N ALA A 16 -3.03 -29.14 -9.66
CA ALA A 16 -3.72 -28.35 -8.65
C ALA A 16 -3.05 -26.98 -8.38
N VAL A 17 -1.76 -26.86 -8.67
CA VAL A 17 -1.00 -25.58 -8.60
C VAL A 17 -1.19 -24.75 -9.87
N LEU A 18 -1.64 -25.37 -10.97
CA LEU A 18 -1.91 -24.75 -12.27
C LEU A 18 -3.41 -24.55 -12.53
N ALA A 19 -4.27 -24.73 -11.52
CA ALA A 19 -5.66 -24.33 -11.65
C ALA A 19 -5.65 -22.80 -11.81
N PRO A 20 -6.05 -22.25 -12.97
CA PRO A 20 -5.99 -20.83 -13.19
C PRO A 20 -6.91 -20.20 -12.17
N VAL A 21 -6.34 -19.44 -11.23
CA VAL A 21 -7.12 -18.46 -10.49
C VAL A 21 -7.60 -17.50 -11.57
N GLN A 22 -8.87 -17.61 -11.95
CA GLN A 22 -9.47 -16.75 -12.95
C GLN A 22 -9.51 -15.33 -12.38
N CYS A 23 -8.48 -14.56 -12.69
CA CYS A 23 -8.42 -13.15 -12.38
C CYS A 23 -9.57 -12.46 -13.09
N SER A 24 -10.47 -11.86 -12.32
CA SER A 24 -11.54 -11.05 -12.88
C SER A 24 -10.90 -9.80 -13.49
N PRO A 25 -11.13 -9.50 -14.78
CA PRO A 25 -10.59 -8.30 -15.43
C PRO A 25 -11.31 -7.00 -14.99
N GLY A 26 -12.12 -7.06 -13.93
CA GLY A 26 -12.80 -5.88 -13.40
C GLY A 26 -11.82 -5.00 -12.64
N HIS A 27 -11.73 -3.74 -13.03
CA HIS A 27 -11.02 -2.74 -12.24
C HIS A 27 -11.94 -2.34 -11.07
N PRO A 28 -11.60 -2.67 -9.81
CA PRO A 28 -12.43 -2.24 -8.69
C PRO A 28 -12.38 -0.72 -8.61
N SER A 29 -13.49 -0.04 -8.95
CA SER A 29 -13.70 1.33 -8.53
C SER A 29 -14.09 1.32 -7.05
N TRP A 30 -13.62 2.31 -6.29
CA TRP A 30 -13.92 2.45 -4.87
C TRP A 30 -14.79 3.67 -4.65
N ARG A 31 -15.74 3.59 -3.73
CA ARG A 31 -16.59 4.74 -3.35
C ARG A 31 -16.78 4.81 -1.84
N TYR A 32 -17.03 6.02 -1.35
CA TYR A 32 -17.50 6.22 0.02
C TYR A 32 -18.97 5.81 0.11
N SER A 33 -19.27 4.88 1.00
CA SER A 33 -20.64 4.38 1.23
C SER A 33 -21.34 5.12 2.37
N SER A 34 -20.61 5.45 3.42
CA SER A 34 -21.10 6.14 4.61
C SER A 34 -19.99 7.00 5.22
N SER A 35 -20.37 7.94 6.07
CA SER A 35 -19.44 8.79 6.83
C SER A 35 -19.99 9.11 8.21
N GLU A 36 -19.15 9.07 9.23
CA GLU A 36 -19.49 9.42 10.62
C GLU A 36 -18.44 10.38 11.20
N VAL A 37 -18.88 11.36 11.99
CA VAL A 37 -17.97 12.24 12.74
C VAL A 37 -17.67 11.59 14.09
N VAL A 38 -16.39 11.41 14.40
CA VAL A 38 -15.90 10.73 15.60
C VAL A 38 -14.91 11.61 16.34
N THR A 39 -14.74 11.37 17.64
CA THR A 39 -13.69 12.00 18.45
C THR A 39 -12.83 10.91 19.06
N PRO A 40 -11.65 10.60 18.47
CA PRO A 40 -10.73 9.62 19.02
C PRO A 40 -10.23 10.03 20.40
N ARG A 41 -10.16 9.08 21.31
CA ARG A 41 -9.66 9.27 22.68
C ARG A 41 -8.36 8.51 22.82
N LYS A 42 -7.29 9.22 23.15
CA LYS A 42 -6.02 8.59 23.50
C LYS A 42 -6.19 7.85 24.82
N GLU A 43 -5.94 6.55 24.82
CA GLU A 43 -6.03 5.71 26.01
C GLU A 43 -4.67 5.68 26.72
N LEU A 44 -4.68 5.74 28.05
CA LEU A 44 -3.48 5.47 28.85
C LEU A 44 -3.35 3.96 29.06
N HIS A 45 -2.17 3.42 28.80
CA HIS A 45 -1.85 2.03 29.09
C HIS A 45 -2.13 1.74 30.58
N ARG A 46 -3.11 0.89 30.87
CA ARG A 46 -3.58 0.63 32.24
C ARG A 46 -2.63 -0.24 33.05
N ASP A 47 -1.69 -0.92 32.40
CA ASP A 47 -0.70 -1.73 33.10
C ASP A 47 0.50 -0.88 33.54
N LYS A 48 0.75 -0.90 34.85
CA LYS A 48 1.90 -0.29 35.53
C LYS A 48 3.23 -0.99 35.20
N SER A 49 3.29 -1.81 34.16
CA SER A 49 4.49 -2.47 33.68
C SER A 49 4.90 -1.85 32.35
N VAL A 50 5.84 -0.90 32.43
CA VAL A 50 6.63 -0.37 31.30
C VAL A 50 5.77 0.20 30.16
N GLN A 51 5.62 1.52 30.10
CA GLN A 51 5.32 2.17 28.82
C GLN A 51 6.37 1.70 27.81
N VAL A 52 6.00 0.79 26.91
CA VAL A 52 6.87 0.38 25.82
C VAL A 52 6.96 1.60 24.90
N LEU A 53 8.13 2.25 24.91
CA LEU A 53 8.43 3.42 24.08
C LEU A 53 7.98 3.14 22.63
N GLY A 54 7.09 3.99 22.10
CA GLY A 54 6.60 3.90 20.73
C GLY A 54 5.24 3.19 20.54
N TRP A 55 4.58 2.72 21.60
CA TRP A 55 3.21 2.20 21.54
C TRP A 55 2.17 3.29 21.85
N LEU A 56 1.11 3.35 21.05
CA LEU A 56 -0.03 4.23 21.25
C LEU A 56 -1.33 3.42 21.22
N CYS A 57 -2.29 3.84 22.03
CA CYS A 57 -3.63 3.28 22.04
C CYS A 57 -4.63 4.41 21.86
N TYR A 58 -5.59 4.22 20.96
CA TYR A 58 -6.72 5.13 20.78
C TYR A 58 -8.02 4.34 20.83
N SER A 59 -9.07 4.92 21.37
CA SER A 59 -10.42 4.40 21.19
C SER A 59 -11.30 5.39 20.44
N LEU A 60 -12.15 4.87 19.56
CA LEU A 60 -13.17 5.64 18.88
C LEU A 60 -14.45 4.80 18.76
N ARG A 61 -15.56 5.46 18.47
CA ARG A 61 -16.84 4.79 18.19
C ARG A 61 -17.15 4.96 16.70
N VAL A 62 -17.35 3.86 16.00
CA VAL A 62 -17.71 3.82 14.58
C VAL A 62 -18.85 2.81 14.45
N ALA A 63 -19.88 3.13 13.67
CA ALA A 63 -21.03 2.23 13.49
C ALA A 63 -21.62 1.76 14.83
N GLU A 64 -21.75 2.69 15.78
CA GLU A 64 -22.24 2.46 17.15
C GLU A 64 -21.36 1.56 18.05
N GLN A 65 -20.32 0.93 17.50
CA GLN A 65 -19.40 0.05 18.22
C GLN A 65 -18.13 0.80 18.66
N ARG A 66 -17.68 0.54 19.89
CA ARG A 66 -16.39 1.05 20.37
C ARG A 66 -15.27 0.16 19.85
N HIS A 67 -14.30 0.77 19.21
CA HIS A 67 -13.08 0.14 18.75
C HIS A 67 -11.87 0.69 19.50
N VAL A 68 -10.95 -0.19 19.91
CA VAL A 68 -9.67 0.18 20.51
C VAL A 68 -8.56 -0.20 19.53
N ILE A 69 -7.79 0.78 19.09
CA ILE A 69 -6.67 0.61 18.20
C ILE A 69 -5.40 0.53 19.04
N HIS A 70 -4.63 -0.54 18.86
CA HIS A 70 -3.28 -0.70 19.38
C HIS A 70 -2.30 -0.51 18.24
N MET A 71 -1.39 0.46 18.35
CA MET A 71 -0.48 0.81 17.27
C MET A 71 0.94 1.05 17.76
N TRP A 72 1.92 0.79 16.91
CA TRP A 72 3.34 1.01 17.16
C TRP A 72 3.97 1.80 16.01
N HIS A 73 5.02 2.54 16.34
CA HIS A 73 5.72 3.41 15.39
C HIS A 73 6.34 2.63 14.21
N LYS A 74 6.25 3.23 13.03
CA LYS A 74 6.84 2.75 11.78
C LYS A 74 8.07 3.57 11.43
N LYS A 75 9.15 2.87 11.08
CA LYS A 75 10.35 3.49 10.51
C LYS A 75 10.25 3.49 8.99
N LEU A 76 9.64 4.52 8.42
CA LEU A 76 9.50 4.67 6.96
C LEU A 76 10.82 5.12 6.29
N PHE A 77 11.59 5.94 6.99
CA PHE A 77 12.87 6.51 6.55
C PHE A 77 13.71 6.87 7.78
N SER A 78 15.00 7.15 7.58
CA SER A 78 15.89 7.59 8.66
C SER A 78 15.49 8.98 9.18
N PRO A 79 15.30 9.15 10.51
CA PRO A 79 15.02 10.45 11.11
C PRO A 79 16.01 11.53 10.67
N GLY A 80 15.51 12.70 10.25
CA GLY A 80 16.35 13.84 9.86
C GLY A 80 17.16 13.66 8.56
N HIS A 81 16.90 12.60 7.80
CA HIS A 81 17.73 12.22 6.64
C HIS A 81 16.92 11.84 5.40
N LEU A 82 15.65 12.20 5.29
CA LEU A 82 14.92 12.00 4.03
C LEU A 82 15.31 13.11 3.04
N PRO A 83 16.06 12.80 1.96
CA PRO A 83 16.39 13.78 0.94
C PRO A 83 15.13 14.17 0.18
N LEU A 84 14.93 15.48 0.07
CA LEU A 84 13.98 16.10 -0.84
C LEU A 84 14.75 16.60 -2.06
N MET A 85 14.33 16.19 -3.24
CA MET A 85 14.86 16.69 -4.51
C MET A 85 13.82 17.61 -5.15
N THR A 86 14.18 18.86 -5.42
CA THR A 86 13.36 19.88 -6.12
C THR A 86 14.19 20.57 -7.20
N GLN A 87 13.59 21.46 -7.98
CA GLN A 87 14.29 22.17 -9.04
C GLN A 87 14.65 23.60 -8.65
N ASP A 88 15.82 24.07 -9.12
CA ASP A 88 16.13 25.50 -9.13
C ASP A 88 15.43 26.23 -10.29
N ASP A 89 15.64 27.54 -10.40
CA ASP A 89 15.05 28.40 -11.43
C ASP A 89 15.51 28.05 -12.85
N GLN A 90 16.57 27.25 -13.01
CA GLN A 90 17.02 26.72 -14.29
C GLN A 90 16.54 25.28 -14.55
N GLY A 91 15.77 24.70 -13.62
CA GLY A 91 15.22 23.35 -13.75
C GLY A 91 16.19 22.23 -13.33
N ALA A 92 17.35 22.55 -12.77
CA ALA A 92 18.32 21.57 -12.29
C ALA A 92 17.95 21.06 -10.89
N LEU A 93 18.22 19.78 -10.63
CA LEU A 93 17.87 19.15 -9.36
C LEU A 93 18.77 19.64 -8.22
N GLN A 94 18.13 20.12 -7.17
CA GLN A 94 18.73 20.50 -5.90
C GLN A 94 18.28 19.51 -4.82
N ILE A 95 19.14 19.25 -3.84
CA ILE A 95 18.84 18.32 -2.75
C ILE A 95 18.82 19.09 -1.44
N ASP A 96 17.67 19.07 -0.79
CA ASP A 96 17.44 19.59 0.54
C ASP A 96 17.11 18.46 1.53
N TYR A 97 17.25 18.76 2.81
CA TYR A 97 16.91 17.84 3.90
C TYR A 97 15.91 18.52 4.83
N PRO A 98 14.62 18.62 4.43
CA PRO A 98 13.61 19.23 5.27
C PRO A 98 13.47 18.44 6.57
N ILE A 99 13.37 19.15 7.70
CA ILE A 99 13.13 18.53 9.01
C ILE A 99 11.66 18.07 9.03
N GLY A 100 11.42 16.85 8.53
CA GLY A 100 10.11 16.20 8.59
C GLY A 100 9.91 15.42 9.89
N PRO A 101 8.65 15.24 10.36
CA PRO A 101 8.39 14.41 11.53
C PRO A 101 8.62 12.93 11.17
N SER A 102 9.71 12.35 11.67
CA SER A 102 10.01 10.92 11.47
C SER A 102 9.20 10.00 12.38
N ASP A 103 8.62 10.57 13.44
CA ASP A 103 8.13 9.83 14.59
C ASP A 103 6.60 9.85 14.73
N CYS A 104 5.88 9.87 13.60
CA CYS A 104 4.42 10.05 13.57
C CYS A 104 3.65 9.05 12.69
N TYR A 105 4.30 8.02 12.14
CA TYR A 105 3.65 6.98 11.33
C TYR A 105 3.47 5.70 12.14
N TYR A 106 2.32 5.05 12.03
CA TYR A 106 1.94 3.93 12.89
C TYR A 106 1.30 2.78 12.11
N LEU A 107 1.63 1.56 12.53
CA LEU A 107 0.97 0.32 12.14
C LEU A 107 0.31 -0.25 13.39
N GLY A 108 -0.86 -0.84 13.26
CA GLY A 108 -1.62 -1.34 14.38
C GLY A 108 -2.68 -2.36 14.00
N TYR A 109 -3.45 -2.74 15.00
CA TYR A 109 -4.61 -3.62 14.89
C TYR A 109 -5.73 -3.12 15.82
N LEU A 110 -6.92 -3.64 15.62
CA LEU A 110 -8.09 -3.39 16.45
C LEU A 110 -8.25 -4.52 17.47
N GLU A 111 -8.46 -4.14 18.73
CA GLU A 111 -8.72 -5.10 19.81
C GLU A 111 -9.96 -5.93 19.49
N GLU A 112 -9.89 -7.23 19.81
CA GLU A 112 -10.99 -8.20 19.61
C GLU A 112 -11.37 -8.48 18.14
N ILE A 113 -10.68 -7.88 17.15
CA ILE A 113 -10.91 -8.13 15.72
C ILE A 113 -9.66 -8.82 15.12
N PRO A 114 -9.71 -10.15 14.93
CA PRO A 114 -8.60 -10.90 14.34
C PRO A 114 -8.23 -10.36 12.95
N LEU A 115 -6.95 -10.39 12.61
CA LEU A 115 -6.42 -10.00 11.29
C LEU A 115 -6.72 -8.55 10.86
N SER A 116 -7.29 -7.73 11.74
CA SER A 116 -7.44 -6.30 11.50
C SER A 116 -6.08 -5.62 11.31
N MET A 117 -6.03 -4.66 10.41
CA MET A 117 -4.82 -3.90 10.11
C MET A 117 -5.16 -2.41 10.07
N VAL A 118 -4.40 -1.64 10.82
CA VAL A 118 -4.58 -0.19 10.95
C VAL A 118 -3.29 0.51 10.55
N THR A 119 -3.38 1.42 9.60
CA THR A 119 -2.25 2.26 9.16
C THR A 119 -2.64 3.70 9.36
N LEU A 120 -2.03 4.36 10.34
CA LEU A 120 -2.36 5.74 10.70
C LEU A 120 -1.11 6.60 10.74
N ASP A 121 -1.30 7.91 10.65
CA ASP A 121 -0.32 8.90 11.00
C ASP A 121 -0.92 9.94 11.95
N THR A 122 -0.05 10.57 12.74
CA THR A 122 -0.40 11.69 13.63
C THR A 122 0.40 12.95 13.32
N CYS A 123 0.91 13.08 12.09
CA CYS A 123 1.95 14.05 11.77
C CYS A 123 1.46 15.50 11.80
N TYR A 124 0.16 15.70 11.60
CA TYR A 124 -0.46 17.03 11.47
C TYR A 124 -1.55 17.31 12.51
N GLY A 125 -1.45 16.68 13.69
CA GLY A 125 -2.28 17.03 14.85
C GLY A 125 -3.60 16.25 14.96
N GLY A 126 -3.82 15.24 14.12
CA GLY A 126 -4.97 14.33 14.20
C GLY A 126 -4.60 12.94 13.68
N LEU A 127 -5.51 11.96 13.83
CA LEU A 127 -5.36 10.62 13.26
C LEU A 127 -5.81 10.62 11.80
N GLU A 128 -4.92 10.28 10.88
CA GLU A 128 -5.24 10.13 9.46
C GLU A 128 -4.77 8.77 8.95
N GLY A 129 -5.54 8.14 8.06
CA GLY A 129 -5.14 6.88 7.42
C GLY A 129 -6.28 5.88 7.29
N ILE A 130 -5.95 4.59 7.29
CA ILE A 130 -6.87 3.50 6.91
C ILE A 130 -6.94 2.44 8.01
N MET A 131 -8.14 1.93 8.27
CA MET A 131 -8.41 0.80 9.15
C MET A 131 -9.17 -0.28 8.37
N ASN A 132 -8.57 -1.46 8.27
CA ASN A 132 -9.20 -2.65 7.69
C ASN A 132 -9.62 -3.58 8.83
N LEU A 133 -10.91 -3.94 8.84
CA LEU A 133 -11.51 -4.86 9.80
C LEU A 133 -12.49 -5.77 9.06
N ASP A 134 -12.18 -7.07 9.03
CA ASP A 134 -12.91 -8.06 8.22
C ASP A 134 -13.06 -7.61 6.75
N ASP A 135 -14.30 -7.55 6.26
CA ASP A 135 -14.65 -7.11 4.89
C ASP A 135 -14.86 -5.59 4.78
N LEU A 136 -14.55 -4.83 5.84
CA LEU A 136 -14.79 -3.39 5.92
C LEU A 136 -13.48 -2.60 5.94
N THR A 137 -13.42 -1.58 5.08
CA THR A 137 -12.32 -0.61 5.06
C THR A 137 -12.85 0.76 5.44
N TYR A 138 -12.17 1.41 6.38
CA TYR A 138 -12.47 2.76 6.82
C TYR A 138 -11.28 3.68 6.59
N GLU A 139 -11.55 4.89 6.12
CA GLU A 139 -10.57 5.97 6.04
C GLU A 139 -10.91 7.05 7.07
N ILE A 140 -9.96 7.36 7.94
CA ILE A 140 -10.08 8.43 8.93
C ILE A 140 -9.35 9.67 8.45
N LYS A 141 -10.00 10.83 8.53
CA LYS A 141 -9.44 12.14 8.20
C LYS A 141 -9.69 13.14 9.32
N THR A 142 -8.72 14.02 9.56
CA THR A 142 -8.89 15.12 10.52
C THR A 142 -9.83 16.18 9.95
N LEU A 143 -10.77 16.67 10.75
CA LEU A 143 -11.55 17.86 10.40
C LEU A 143 -10.71 19.11 10.68
N MET A 144 -10.34 19.81 9.60
CA MET A 144 -9.59 21.07 9.70
C MET A 144 -10.36 22.07 10.56
N CYS A 145 -9.65 22.74 11.48
CA CYS A 145 -10.17 23.76 12.38
C CYS A 145 -11.20 23.29 13.44
N SER A 146 -11.29 21.98 13.76
CA SER A 146 -12.08 21.53 14.90
C SER A 146 -11.39 21.85 16.23
N GLU A 147 -12.10 22.50 17.16
CA GLU A 147 -11.64 22.77 18.52
C GLU A 147 -11.55 21.50 19.39
N ARG A 148 -12.16 20.38 18.93
CA ARG A 148 -12.34 19.16 19.72
C ARG A 148 -11.57 17.95 19.19
N LEU A 149 -10.63 18.15 18.25
CA LEU A 149 -9.93 17.05 17.56
C LEU A 149 -10.92 16.05 16.96
N GLU A 150 -11.92 16.55 16.25
CA GLU A 150 -12.90 15.72 15.57
C GLU A 150 -12.33 15.19 14.25
N HIS A 151 -12.76 13.98 13.91
CA HIS A 151 -12.37 13.25 12.71
C HIS A 151 -13.62 12.83 11.96
N ILE A 152 -13.50 12.71 10.66
CA ILE A 152 -14.51 12.05 9.83
C ILE A 152 -13.98 10.68 9.42
N VAL A 153 -14.79 9.65 9.64
CA VAL A 153 -14.51 8.27 9.25
C VAL A 153 -15.42 7.92 8.10
N TYR A 154 -14.83 7.61 6.95
CA TYR A 154 -15.53 7.16 5.76
C TYR A 154 -15.42 5.65 5.62
N GLN A 155 -16.53 4.99 5.31
CA GLN A 155 -16.50 3.59 4.90
C GLN A 155 -16.27 3.49 3.39
N ILE A 156 -15.17 2.85 2.99
CA ILE A 156 -14.81 2.60 1.61
C ILE A 156 -15.36 1.23 1.20
N VAL A 157 -16.08 1.18 0.08
CA VAL A 157 -16.58 -0.07 -0.51
C VAL A 157 -16.20 -0.16 -1.97
N ALA A 158 -15.96 -1.39 -2.43
CA ALA A 158 -15.81 -1.67 -3.85
C ALA A 158 -17.14 -1.40 -4.55
N ASP A 159 -17.07 -0.79 -5.72
CA ASP A 159 -18.20 -0.59 -6.59
C ASP A 159 -18.49 -1.91 -7.31
N ALA A 160 -19.69 -2.43 -7.08
CA ALA A 160 -20.17 -3.64 -7.73
C ALA A 160 -20.28 -3.49 -9.26
N SER A 161 -20.30 -2.27 -9.80
CA SER A 161 -20.34 -2.04 -11.25
C SER A 161 -18.97 -2.09 -11.94
N GLY A 162 -17.87 -1.86 -11.21
CA GLY A 162 -16.49 -2.00 -11.70
C GLY A 162 -15.89 -3.38 -11.43
N THR A 163 -16.42 -4.07 -10.42
CA THR A 163 -16.04 -5.44 -10.08
C THR A 163 -16.94 -6.40 -10.85
N GLY A 164 -16.58 -6.71 -12.11
CA GLY A 164 -17.27 -7.74 -12.89
C GLY A 164 -17.42 -9.03 -12.06
N PRO A 165 -18.52 -9.80 -12.23
CA PRO A 165 -18.74 -10.98 -11.42
C PRO A 165 -17.56 -11.95 -11.59
N ALA A 166 -17.10 -12.53 -10.49
CA ALA A 166 -16.08 -13.58 -10.49
C ALA A 166 -16.47 -14.81 -11.35
N PHE A 167 -17.73 -14.90 -11.75
CA PHE A 167 -18.28 -15.94 -12.60
C PHE A 167 -19.09 -15.32 -13.73
N ARG A 168 -18.73 -15.62 -14.98
CA ARG A 168 -19.66 -15.48 -16.10
C ARG A 168 -20.73 -16.56 -15.97
N PRO A 169 -22.04 -16.22 -15.90
CA PRO A 169 -23.12 -17.20 -15.73
C PRO A 169 -23.48 -17.93 -17.04
N ASP A 170 -22.50 -18.18 -17.91
CA ASP A 170 -22.72 -18.88 -19.17
C ASP A 170 -21.69 -19.98 -19.37
N HIS A 171 -21.73 -20.96 -18.47
CA HIS A 171 -21.34 -22.34 -18.76
C HIS A 171 -22.36 -23.24 -18.07
N LYS A 172 -23.13 -23.97 -18.88
CA LYS A 172 -24.03 -25.02 -18.39
C LYS A 172 -23.22 -25.98 -17.49
N GLU A 173 -23.73 -26.22 -16.29
CA GLU A 173 -23.26 -27.29 -15.41
C GLU A 173 -23.22 -28.61 -16.19
N ASP A 174 -22.03 -29.06 -16.58
CA ASP A 174 -21.82 -30.50 -16.75
C ASP A 174 -21.44 -31.04 -15.38
N ARG A 175 -22.35 -31.83 -14.81
CA ARG A 175 -22.18 -32.50 -13.53
C ARG A 175 -21.10 -33.56 -13.66
N GLN A 176 -19.84 -33.16 -13.48
CA GLN A 176 -18.75 -34.11 -13.25
C GLN A 176 -18.23 -33.94 -11.83
N SER A 177 -18.28 -35.06 -11.13
CA SER A 177 -18.02 -35.33 -9.72
C SER A 177 -16.82 -34.58 -9.11
N LEU A 178 -17.08 -33.96 -7.96
CA LEU A 178 -16.11 -33.42 -7.00
C LEU A 178 -14.93 -34.38 -6.76
N PRO A 179 -13.67 -33.95 -6.93
CA PRO A 179 -12.55 -34.54 -6.21
C PRO A 179 -12.60 -34.11 -4.72
N PRO A 180 -12.05 -34.91 -3.80
CA PRO A 180 -12.16 -34.64 -2.36
C PRO A 180 -11.43 -33.34 -1.98
N GLU A 181 -11.94 -32.68 -0.94
CA GLU A 181 -11.38 -31.48 -0.32
C GLU A 181 -9.85 -31.59 -0.17
N VAL A 182 -9.14 -30.78 -0.95
CA VAL A 182 -7.71 -30.54 -0.75
C VAL A 182 -7.60 -29.57 0.41
N ASP A 183 -7.00 -30.03 1.51
CA ASP A 183 -6.66 -29.19 2.66
C ASP A 183 -5.77 -28.02 2.22
N VAL A 184 -6.37 -26.83 2.17
CA VAL A 184 -5.73 -25.56 1.76
C VAL A 184 -4.66 -25.11 2.78
N SER A 185 -4.46 -25.84 3.89
CA SER A 185 -3.54 -25.44 4.95
C SER A 185 -2.05 -25.45 4.58
N VAL A 186 -1.63 -26.17 3.52
CA VAL A 186 -0.21 -26.48 3.28
C VAL A 186 0.45 -25.66 2.15
N ALA A 187 -0.31 -25.24 1.14
CA ALA A 187 0.25 -24.57 -0.05
C ALA A 187 0.77 -23.12 0.13
N PRO A 188 0.24 -22.26 1.03
CA PRO A 188 0.81 -20.91 1.21
C PRO A 188 2.15 -20.92 1.96
N ARG A 189 2.48 -22.02 2.64
CA ARG A 189 3.59 -22.07 3.61
C ARG A 189 4.98 -22.09 2.97
N VAL A 190 5.12 -22.48 1.71
CA VAL A 190 6.43 -22.63 1.06
C VAL A 190 6.97 -21.28 0.56
N ILE A 191 6.12 -20.45 -0.06
CA ILE A 191 6.48 -19.09 -0.50
C ILE A 191 6.75 -18.19 0.72
N SER A 192 5.88 -18.29 1.73
CA SER A 192 6.06 -17.59 3.02
C SER A 192 7.37 -17.96 3.72
N ARG A 193 7.78 -19.24 3.72
CA ARG A 193 9.04 -19.68 4.35
C ARG A 193 10.29 -19.24 3.58
N MET A 194 10.26 -19.22 2.24
CA MET A 194 11.41 -18.76 1.45
C MET A 194 11.65 -17.25 1.63
N LEU A 195 10.60 -16.44 1.62
CA LEU A 195 10.69 -14.98 1.86
C LEU A 195 11.09 -14.66 3.31
N ALA A 196 10.66 -15.47 4.29
CA ALA A 196 11.02 -15.28 5.70
C ALA A 196 12.51 -15.57 6.02
N THR A 197 13.26 -16.22 5.11
CA THR A 197 14.66 -16.61 5.36
C THR A 197 15.64 -15.47 5.06
N TYR A 198 15.28 -14.54 4.18
CA TYR A 198 16.05 -13.33 3.90
C TYR A 198 15.11 -12.12 3.90
N PRO A 199 15.18 -11.23 4.92
CA PRO A 199 14.38 -10.02 4.92
C PRO A 199 14.70 -9.22 3.66
N SER A 200 13.77 -9.23 2.71
CA SER A 200 13.91 -8.53 1.45
C SER A 200 13.54 -7.07 1.70
N VAL A 201 14.54 -6.20 1.54
CA VAL A 201 14.37 -4.75 1.70
C VAL A 201 14.05 -4.17 0.33
N MET A 202 12.95 -3.43 0.25
CA MET A 202 12.53 -2.69 -0.93
C MET A 202 12.80 -1.21 -0.69
N SER A 203 13.84 -0.68 -1.31
CA SER A 203 14.12 0.76 -1.30
C SER A 203 13.28 1.48 -2.36
N ALA A 204 12.65 2.60 -2.00
CA ALA A 204 11.74 3.33 -2.86
C ALA A 204 12.14 4.79 -3.05
N LEU A 205 12.02 5.28 -4.28
CA LEU A 205 12.04 6.70 -4.63
C LEU A 205 10.64 7.12 -5.07
N ASP A 206 10.04 8.03 -4.33
CA ASP A 206 8.71 8.58 -4.63
C ASP A 206 8.84 9.89 -5.41
N GLN A 207 8.11 10.03 -6.51
CA GLN A 207 8.24 11.14 -7.43
C GLN A 207 6.90 11.79 -7.77
N PHE A 208 6.88 13.12 -7.82
CA PHE A 208 5.79 13.91 -8.36
C PHE A 208 6.20 14.53 -9.70
N SER A 209 5.45 14.20 -10.74
CA SER A 209 5.48 14.96 -11.99
C SER A 209 5.05 16.40 -11.77
N ASN A 210 5.41 17.28 -12.70
CA ASN A 210 5.00 18.67 -12.70
C ASN A 210 3.49 18.83 -12.82
N SER A 211 2.83 17.97 -13.61
CA SER A 211 1.37 17.96 -13.73
C SER A 211 0.68 17.67 -12.39
N MET A 212 1.25 16.78 -11.56
CA MET A 212 0.76 16.49 -10.22
C MET A 212 1.11 17.59 -9.23
N TYR A 213 2.33 18.14 -9.29
CA TYR A 213 2.73 19.29 -8.48
C TYR A 213 1.75 20.46 -8.67
N CYS A 214 1.39 20.79 -9.92
CA CYS A 214 0.45 21.86 -10.26
C CYS A 214 -0.95 21.69 -9.64
N VAL A 215 -1.34 20.48 -9.22
CA VAL A 215 -2.62 20.25 -8.51
C VAL A 215 -2.59 20.87 -7.12
N TYR A 216 -1.47 20.73 -6.41
CA TYR A 216 -1.31 21.26 -5.05
C TYR A 216 -0.68 22.65 -5.04
N ASN A 217 0.20 22.92 -6.01
CA ASN A 217 1.02 24.13 -6.13
C ASN A 217 1.74 24.50 -4.81
N ASN A 218 2.15 23.47 -4.05
CA ASN A 218 2.75 23.61 -2.74
C ASN A 218 3.61 22.37 -2.45
N VAL A 219 4.92 22.57 -2.36
CA VAL A 219 5.90 21.50 -2.13
C VAL A 219 5.61 20.75 -0.83
N THR A 220 5.27 21.46 0.25
CA THR A 220 4.94 20.84 1.54
C THR A 220 3.73 19.91 1.42
N MET A 221 2.67 20.31 0.71
CA MET A 221 1.50 19.44 0.50
C MET A 221 1.83 18.21 -0.35
N CYS A 222 2.71 18.35 -1.33
CA CYS A 222 3.21 17.22 -2.13
C CYS A 222 3.98 16.22 -1.27
N ILE A 223 4.89 16.70 -0.42
CA ILE A 223 5.63 15.86 0.53
C ILE A 223 4.67 15.13 1.46
N LYS A 224 3.67 15.82 2.02
CA LYS A 224 2.64 15.20 2.87
C LYS A 224 1.97 14.02 2.18
N PHE A 225 1.50 14.25 0.96
CA PHE A 225 0.82 13.22 0.18
C PHE A 225 1.73 12.01 -0.08
N LEU A 226 2.96 12.25 -0.54
CA LEU A 226 3.91 11.17 -0.83
C LEU A 226 4.23 10.35 0.41
N LEU A 227 4.46 11.00 1.55
CA LEU A 227 4.69 10.30 2.81
C LEU A 227 3.47 9.52 3.30
N GLN A 228 2.24 10.03 3.09
CA GLN A 228 1.02 9.29 3.40
C GLN A 228 0.88 8.04 2.53
N ILE A 229 1.15 8.13 1.22
CA ILE A 229 1.14 6.95 0.35
C ILE A 229 2.25 5.97 0.74
N SER A 230 3.47 6.44 0.97
CA SER A 230 4.58 5.63 1.48
C SER A 230 4.23 4.92 2.80
N ASN A 231 3.50 5.59 3.70
CA ASN A 231 2.97 4.98 4.92
C ASN A 231 2.04 3.82 4.57
N MET A 232 1.07 4.00 3.68
CA MET A 232 0.18 2.92 3.25
C MET A 232 0.95 1.76 2.61
N VAL A 233 1.84 2.08 1.66
CA VAL A 233 2.66 1.12 0.91
C VAL A 233 3.52 0.25 1.84
N ASP A 234 4.16 0.84 2.86
CA ASP A 234 4.91 0.05 3.85
C ASP A 234 4.02 -0.95 4.60
N SER A 235 2.78 -0.58 4.96
CA SER A 235 1.87 -1.51 5.62
C SER A 235 1.45 -2.67 4.72
N PHE A 236 1.19 -2.39 3.44
CA PHE A 236 0.90 -3.43 2.44
C PHE A 236 2.07 -4.39 2.28
N TYR A 237 3.30 -3.87 2.13
CA TYR A 237 4.50 -4.70 1.97
C TYR A 237 4.86 -5.50 3.23
N LYS A 238 4.57 -4.98 4.43
CA LYS A 238 4.70 -5.75 5.68
C LYS A 238 3.80 -6.98 5.70
N GLY A 239 2.61 -6.91 5.11
CA GLY A 239 1.74 -8.07 4.91
C GLY A 239 2.37 -9.16 4.04
N LEU A 240 3.31 -8.78 3.16
CA LEU A 240 4.07 -9.68 2.29
C LEU A 240 5.45 -10.07 2.86
N VAL A 241 5.74 -9.73 4.12
CA VAL A 241 7.06 -9.96 4.76
C VAL A 241 8.20 -9.22 4.02
N LEU A 242 7.87 -8.09 3.40
CA LEU A 242 8.82 -7.18 2.76
C LEU A 242 9.00 -5.92 3.61
N ASN A 243 10.25 -5.49 3.79
CA ASN A 243 10.55 -4.25 4.50
C ASN A 243 10.66 -3.11 3.49
N PHE A 244 9.74 -2.15 3.55
CA PHE A 244 9.79 -0.96 2.72
C PHE A 244 10.68 0.11 3.36
N TRP A 245 11.45 0.81 2.54
CA TRP A 245 12.32 1.89 2.98
C TRP A 245 12.31 3.04 1.97
N LEU A 246 11.76 4.19 2.35
CA LEU A 246 11.76 5.38 1.51
C LEU A 246 13.15 6.03 1.55
N ILE A 247 13.83 6.07 0.40
CA ILE A 247 15.18 6.63 0.30
C ILE A 247 15.20 8.13 0.03
N ALA A 248 14.24 8.64 -0.73
CA ALA A 248 14.14 10.04 -1.12
C ALA A 248 12.77 10.34 -1.72
N VAL A 249 12.45 11.63 -1.77
CA VAL A 249 11.27 12.19 -2.44
C VAL A 249 11.75 13.18 -3.49
N LEU A 250 11.19 13.10 -4.70
CA LEU A 250 11.48 14.00 -5.80
C LEU A 250 10.22 14.71 -6.28
N ILE A 251 10.29 16.03 -6.43
CA ILE A 251 9.16 16.85 -6.90
C ILE A 251 9.67 17.71 -8.06
N TYR A 252 9.06 17.54 -9.24
CA TYR A 252 9.32 18.39 -10.40
C TYR A 252 8.47 19.67 -10.32
N ASP A 253 8.88 20.62 -9.49
CA ASP A 253 8.13 21.86 -9.20
C ASP A 253 8.26 22.95 -10.27
N VAL A 254 9.20 22.81 -11.22
CA VAL A 254 9.36 23.72 -12.35
C VAL A 254 8.87 23.09 -13.65
N GLN A 255 9.39 21.92 -14.01
CA GLN A 255 9.02 21.22 -15.24
C GLN A 255 9.39 19.74 -15.18
N ASP A 256 8.64 18.92 -15.91
CA ASP A 256 9.01 17.52 -16.09
C ASP A 256 10.37 17.40 -16.81
N PRO A 257 11.19 16.39 -16.47
CA PRO A 257 12.53 16.23 -17.03
C PRO A 257 12.49 15.80 -18.51
N THR A 258 11.36 15.23 -18.93
CA THR A 258 11.11 14.71 -20.27
C THR A 258 9.61 14.43 -20.43
N ARG A 259 9.19 13.84 -21.55
CA ARG A 259 7.81 13.40 -21.72
C ARG A 259 7.53 12.20 -20.82
N MET A 260 6.67 12.38 -19.83
CA MET A 260 6.33 11.40 -18.77
C MET A 260 5.15 10.47 -19.14
N ASN A 261 4.71 10.49 -20.40
CA ASN A 261 3.43 9.91 -20.83
C ASN A 261 3.46 8.38 -20.96
N ASP A 262 4.65 7.78 -21.14
CA ASP A 262 4.79 6.33 -21.31
C ASP A 262 6.04 5.82 -20.57
N TYR A 263 5.79 5.22 -19.41
CA TYR A 263 6.79 4.67 -18.50
C TYR A 263 7.01 3.16 -18.67
N ASN A 264 6.21 2.51 -19.52
CA ASN A 264 6.30 1.06 -19.77
C ASN A 264 7.27 0.73 -20.90
N VAL A 265 7.62 1.70 -21.76
CA VAL A 265 8.55 1.48 -22.86
C VAL A 265 9.98 1.33 -22.32
N PRO A 266 10.62 0.14 -22.45
CA PRO A 266 12.02 -0.01 -22.13
C PRO A 266 12.83 0.96 -23.00
N TYR A 267 13.77 1.69 -22.39
CA TYR A 267 14.54 2.75 -23.06
C TYR A 267 13.72 3.96 -23.54
N GLY A 268 12.51 4.17 -23.03
CA GLY A 268 11.76 5.41 -23.23
C GLY A 268 12.50 6.65 -22.71
N PRO A 269 12.04 7.87 -23.07
CA PRO A 269 12.72 9.10 -22.68
C PRO A 269 12.98 9.20 -21.17
N TYR A 270 11.98 8.82 -20.36
CA TYR A 270 12.10 8.82 -18.92
C TYR A 270 13.01 7.70 -18.39
N ALA A 271 12.93 6.48 -18.92
CA ALA A 271 13.82 5.38 -18.52
C ALA A 271 15.30 5.73 -18.73
N ARG A 272 15.63 6.41 -19.85
CA ARG A 272 16.98 6.92 -20.13
C ARG A 272 17.40 8.03 -19.17
N TYR A 273 16.50 8.98 -18.93
CA TYR A 273 16.74 10.04 -17.93
C TYR A 273 17.02 9.42 -16.55
N ARG A 274 16.19 8.46 -16.12
CA ARG A 274 16.34 7.80 -14.82
C ARG A 274 17.71 7.11 -14.69
N ALA A 275 18.11 6.35 -15.72
CA ALA A 275 19.40 5.68 -15.74
C ALA A 275 20.59 6.65 -15.74
N ALA A 276 20.47 7.82 -16.38
CA ALA A 276 21.53 8.81 -16.39
C ALA A 276 21.63 9.60 -15.07
N THR A 277 20.50 9.93 -14.47
CA THR A 277 20.43 10.93 -13.39
C THR A 277 20.48 10.32 -11.98
N PHE A 278 19.88 9.16 -11.74
CA PHE A 278 19.72 8.63 -10.37
C PHE A 278 20.76 7.59 -9.96
N LEU A 279 21.50 7.01 -10.92
CA LEU A 279 22.60 6.07 -10.65
C LEU A 279 23.63 6.59 -9.62
N PRO A 280 23.99 7.89 -9.58
CA PRO A 280 24.88 8.46 -8.56
C PRO A 280 24.28 8.56 -7.14
N TYR A 281 22.95 8.55 -7.00
CA TYR A 281 22.24 8.75 -5.72
C TYR A 281 21.77 7.43 -5.08
N GLY A 282 22.16 6.30 -5.68
CA GLY A 282 21.71 4.96 -5.32
C GLY A 282 20.64 4.47 -6.30
N ASP A 283 20.67 3.17 -6.61
CA ASP A 283 19.65 2.54 -7.45
C ASP A 283 18.54 2.00 -6.55
N PRO A 284 17.39 2.69 -6.42
CA PRO A 284 16.31 2.19 -5.60
C PRO A 284 15.71 0.92 -6.22
N SER A 285 15.35 -0.05 -5.38
CA SER A 285 14.70 -1.28 -5.83
C SER A 285 13.39 -1.00 -6.58
N THR A 286 12.70 0.08 -6.22
CA THR A 286 11.48 0.54 -6.87
C THR A 286 11.43 2.06 -6.98
N SER A 287 10.63 2.57 -7.91
CA SER A 287 10.29 3.98 -7.91
C SER A 287 8.83 4.19 -8.31
N PHE A 288 8.13 5.01 -7.53
CA PHE A 288 6.74 5.37 -7.76
C PHE A 288 6.69 6.79 -8.33
N ILE A 289 5.95 6.98 -9.42
CA ILE A 289 5.77 8.29 -10.05
C ILE A 289 4.29 8.58 -10.10
N PHE A 290 3.89 9.69 -9.48
CA PHE A 290 2.52 10.17 -9.53
C PHE A 290 2.40 11.16 -10.68
N ASN A 291 1.66 10.76 -11.71
CA ASN A 291 1.40 11.55 -12.90
C ASN A 291 -0.10 11.73 -13.08
N ARG A 292 -0.55 12.99 -13.10
CA ARG A 292 -1.95 13.33 -13.34
C ARG A 292 -2.39 12.93 -14.75
N ASP A 293 -1.50 13.11 -15.72
CA ASP A 293 -1.76 12.88 -17.15
C ASP A 293 -1.31 11.47 -17.59
N GLY A 294 -1.14 10.56 -16.62
CA GLY A 294 -0.86 9.16 -16.91
C GLY A 294 -2.03 8.48 -17.65
N PRO A 295 -1.79 7.37 -18.36
CA PRO A 295 -2.86 6.57 -18.96
C PRO A 295 -3.93 6.21 -17.92
N ASN A 296 -5.20 6.39 -18.29
CA ASN A 296 -6.32 6.04 -17.42
C ASN A 296 -6.24 4.54 -17.07
N LEU A 297 -6.64 4.17 -15.85
CA LEU A 297 -6.68 2.76 -15.40
C LEU A 297 -7.49 1.85 -16.35
N THR A 298 -8.48 2.40 -17.07
CA THR A 298 -9.29 1.69 -18.08
C THR A 298 -8.58 1.47 -19.42
N GLN A 299 -7.44 2.13 -19.66
CA GLN A 299 -6.58 1.93 -20.82
C GLN A 299 -5.43 0.95 -20.51
N PHE A 300 -5.33 0.49 -19.26
CA PHE A 300 -4.33 -0.45 -18.83
C PHE A 300 -4.86 -1.88 -18.99
N GLU A 301 -4.56 -2.53 -20.11
CA GLU A 301 -4.55 -3.99 -20.18
C GLU A 301 -3.30 -4.46 -19.46
N SER A 302 -3.43 -5.01 -18.26
CA SER A 302 -2.32 -5.73 -17.65
C SER A 302 -1.90 -6.83 -18.60
N GLU A 303 -0.63 -6.86 -19.03
CA GLU A 303 -0.05 -8.07 -19.60
C GLU A 303 -0.19 -9.16 -18.53
N LEU A 304 -1.19 -10.02 -18.71
CA LEU A 304 -1.35 -11.22 -17.91
C LEU A 304 -0.09 -12.03 -18.14
N TYR A 305 0.81 -12.02 -17.16
CA TYR A 305 1.94 -12.92 -17.17
C TYR A 305 1.39 -14.33 -17.39
N VAL A 306 1.98 -15.05 -18.34
CA VAL A 306 1.60 -16.42 -18.72
C VAL A 306 1.85 -17.45 -17.59
N LEU A 307 2.18 -16.96 -16.39
CA LEU A 307 2.30 -17.71 -15.14
C LEU A 307 1.13 -17.38 -14.20
N CYS A 308 -0.09 -17.40 -14.77
CA CYS A 308 -1.33 -17.65 -14.04
C CYS A 308 -1.75 -19.11 -14.27
#